data_AF-A0A6J8A135-F1
#
_entry.id   AF-A0A6J8A135-F1
#
_cell.length_a   1.000
_cell.length_b   1.000
_cell.length_c   1.000
_cell.angle_alpha   90.00
_cell.angle_beta   90.00
_cell.angle_gamma   90.00
#
_symmetry.space_group_name_H-M   'P 1'
#
loop_
_entity.id
_entity.type
_entity.pdbx_description
1 polymer ?
#
loop_
_entity_poly.entity_id
_entity_poly.type
_entity_poly.pdbx_seq_one_letter_code
_entity_poly.pdbx_strand_id
1 'polypeptide(L)'
;MDYKLRQRFNWWCPPELRRKCNMNNQPFFVENAYNPERSDFLRVVNSNIDKTVRCFRCGQTGHFYKQCAEIRIKSKKKLDRDFERLSSFIQRKTCENFPFFTLDDAEFRKATRTNSILHFQVNLLQKNQTQILKEKVKLESVVDLIKDQLKENRKSLRQEIEFLKQENKTLKTKLQKTISNNKDTLEEVDYLHNENNALSIIVRDLKNQIADLDVSELANKNKIKDLTTSCRKLETENNTLRYDSCDCKIRNPSMSRQNQNKGQNVNHDPSRGRNPSRGRRRQYFY
;
A
#
# COMPACT_ATOMS: atom_id res chain seq x y z
N MET A 1 19.88 -34.28 36.67
CA MET A 1 21.15 -35.00 36.87
C MET A 1 21.09 -35.73 38.21
N ASP A 2 21.52 -36.98 38.21
CA ASP A 2 21.13 -38.04 39.15
C ASP A 2 22.00 -38.06 40.42
N TYR A 3 21.37 -38.09 41.61
CA TYR A 3 22.03 -38.04 42.93
C TYR A 3 22.93 -39.26 43.23
N LYS A 4 22.88 -40.30 42.38
CA LYS A 4 23.63 -41.56 42.55
C LYS A 4 25.13 -41.50 42.23
N LEU A 5 25.63 -40.41 41.62
CA LEU A 5 27.06 -40.26 41.30
C LEU A 5 27.91 -39.71 42.47
N ARG A 6 27.31 -39.19 43.54
CA ARG A 6 28.07 -38.66 44.70
C ARG A 6 28.63 -39.73 45.63
N GLN A 7 28.06 -40.94 45.65
CA GLN A 7 28.49 -41.97 46.62
C GLN A 7 29.70 -42.81 46.16
N ARG A 8 30.15 -42.69 44.90
CA ARG A 8 31.24 -43.52 44.37
C ARG A 8 32.65 -42.93 44.48
N PHE A 9 32.81 -41.64 44.80
CA PHE A 9 34.13 -41.00 44.91
C PHE A 9 34.79 -41.08 46.29
N ASN A 10 34.12 -41.69 47.30
CA ASN A 10 34.63 -41.72 48.67
C ASN A 10 35.51 -42.94 49.02
N TRP A 11 35.78 -43.83 48.05
CA TRP A 11 36.45 -45.12 48.27
C TRP A 11 37.92 -45.15 47.82
N TRP A 12 38.48 -44.03 47.37
CA TRP A 12 39.84 -43.97 46.83
C TRP A 12 40.69 -42.86 47.48
N CYS A 13 40.60 -42.73 48.81
CA CYS A 13 41.45 -41.83 49.58
C CYS A 13 42.03 -42.58 50.78
N PRO A 14 43.36 -42.80 50.83
CA PRO A 14 44.05 -43.45 51.96
C PRO A 14 43.78 -42.74 53.29
N PRO A 15 43.69 -43.47 54.43
CA PRO A 15 43.35 -42.90 55.74
C PRO A 15 44.28 -41.76 56.18
N GLU A 16 45.55 -41.75 55.79
CA GLU A 16 46.51 -40.70 56.19
C GLU A 16 46.21 -39.31 55.59
N LEU A 17 45.46 -39.24 54.47
CA LEU A 17 45.14 -37.97 53.79
C LEU A 17 43.81 -37.35 54.24
N ARG A 18 42.97 -38.09 55.00
CA ARG A 18 41.67 -37.56 55.48
C ARG A 18 41.81 -36.42 56.50
N ARG A 19 42.91 -36.36 57.26
CA ARG A 19 43.09 -35.33 58.31
C ARG A 19 43.53 -33.96 57.78
N LYS A 20 43.94 -33.85 56.50
CA LYS A 20 44.35 -32.57 55.90
C LYS A 20 43.26 -31.87 55.09
N CYS A 21 42.12 -32.52 54.87
CA CYS A 21 41.00 -31.96 54.10
C CYS A 21 39.83 -31.49 54.98
N ASN A 22 40.12 -31.01 56.19
CA ASN A 22 39.14 -30.32 57.01
C ASN A 22 39.60 -28.88 57.27
N MET A 23 39.38 -28.01 56.28
CA MET A 23 39.13 -26.59 56.52
C MET A 23 38.21 -26.03 55.44
N ASN A 24 37.06 -25.57 55.91
CA ASN A 24 36.14 -24.61 55.31
C ASN A 24 35.24 -25.10 54.16
N ASN A 25 34.04 -25.51 54.58
CA ASN A 25 32.79 -25.38 53.86
C ASN A 25 32.64 -23.98 53.23
N GLN A 26 32.83 -23.88 51.92
CA GLN A 26 31.95 -23.13 51.02
C GLN A 26 32.08 -23.74 49.61
N PRO A 27 30.98 -24.14 48.95
CA PRO A 27 31.05 -24.63 47.59
C PRO A 27 31.25 -23.45 46.66
N PHE A 28 32.50 -23.17 46.28
CA PHE A 28 32.77 -22.45 45.04
C PHE A 28 32.35 -23.35 43.89
N PHE A 29 31.11 -23.18 43.42
CA PHE A 29 30.70 -23.62 42.10
C PHE A 29 31.51 -22.82 41.07
N VAL A 30 32.66 -23.35 40.66
CA VAL A 30 33.29 -22.97 39.41
C VAL A 30 32.78 -23.94 38.35
N GLU A 31 31.63 -23.61 37.80
CA GLU A 31 31.06 -24.25 36.63
C GLU A 31 31.85 -23.78 35.39
N ASN A 32 33.09 -24.26 35.25
CA ASN A 32 33.86 -24.13 34.01
C ASN A 32 33.69 -25.43 33.21
N ALA A 33 32.47 -25.63 32.70
CA ALA A 33 32.29 -26.45 31.52
C ALA A 33 33.01 -25.76 30.36
N TYR A 34 34.11 -26.35 29.91
CA TYR A 34 34.77 -25.98 28.66
C TYR A 34 33.78 -26.21 27.51
N ASN A 35 33.12 -25.14 27.09
CA ASN A 35 32.18 -25.13 25.98
C ASN A 35 32.91 -24.62 24.71
N PRO A 36 33.25 -25.51 23.74
CA PRO A 36 33.97 -25.12 22.53
C PRO A 36 33.14 -24.25 21.57
N GLU A 37 31.84 -24.04 21.81
CA GLU A 37 31.00 -23.14 21.01
C GLU A 37 30.92 -21.71 21.59
N ARG A 38 31.52 -21.46 22.76
CA ARG A 38 31.58 -20.12 23.39
C ARG A 38 32.91 -19.40 23.16
N SER A 39 33.90 -20.02 22.52
CA SER A 39 35.19 -19.37 22.22
C SER A 39 35.11 -18.35 21.07
N ASP A 40 34.07 -18.42 20.24
CA ASP A 40 33.86 -17.47 19.14
C ASP A 40 32.93 -16.30 19.51
N PHE A 41 32.25 -16.37 20.66
CA PHE A 41 31.37 -15.30 21.16
C PHE A 41 32.11 -14.17 21.89
N LEU A 42 33.42 -14.29 22.13
CA LEU A 42 34.27 -13.20 22.64
C LEU A 42 35.01 -12.43 21.53
N ARG A 43 34.54 -12.50 20.28
CA ARG A 43 35.00 -11.64 19.18
C ARG A 43 34.07 -10.50 18.80
N VAL A 44 32.93 -10.34 19.48
CA VAL A 44 31.99 -9.25 19.18
C VAL A 44 31.39 -8.65 20.45
N VAL A 45 32.24 -8.14 21.34
CA VAL A 45 31.83 -7.06 22.25
C VAL A 45 33.01 -6.10 22.38
N ASN A 46 32.75 -4.83 22.08
CA ASN A 46 33.62 -3.64 22.14
C ASN A 46 34.02 -3.05 20.78
N SER A 47 33.02 -2.74 19.94
CA SER A 47 33.18 -1.82 18.81
C SER A 47 33.12 -0.33 19.19
N ASN A 48 33.03 0.02 20.49
CA ASN A 48 33.12 1.40 20.97
C ASN A 48 34.35 1.62 21.86
N ILE A 49 35.51 1.06 21.48
CA ILE A 49 36.78 1.54 22.04
C ILE A 49 37.20 2.72 21.17
N ASP A 50 37.17 3.92 21.75
CA ASP A 50 37.64 5.14 21.08
C ASP A 50 39.00 4.88 20.43
N LYS A 51 39.10 5.20 19.13
CA LYS A 51 40.33 5.04 18.34
C LYS A 51 41.52 5.85 18.90
N THR A 52 41.26 6.71 19.89
CA THR A 52 42.23 7.54 20.60
C THR A 52 42.88 6.84 21.79
N VAL A 53 42.29 5.75 22.31
CA VAL A 53 42.84 5.01 23.45
C VAL A 53 44.07 4.23 23.02
N ARG A 54 45.24 4.65 23.52
CA ARG A 54 46.53 3.95 23.35
C ARG A 54 46.77 2.96 24.48
N CYS A 55 47.21 1.75 24.13
CA CYS A 55 47.66 0.76 25.09
C CYS A 55 48.95 1.23 25.78
N PHE A 56 48.93 1.36 27.10
CA PHE A 56 50.08 1.79 27.93
C PHE A 56 51.32 0.89 27.82
N ARG A 57 51.23 -0.30 27.21
CA ARG A 57 52.33 -1.25 27.11
C ARG A 57 52.98 -1.30 25.73
N CYS A 58 52.19 -1.50 24.68
CA CYS A 58 52.70 -1.62 23.31
C CYS A 58 52.54 -0.34 22.48
N GLY A 59 51.89 0.70 23.01
CA GLY A 59 51.70 1.99 22.35
C GLY A 59 50.68 2.01 21.21
N GLN A 60 50.15 0.86 20.78
CA GLN A 60 49.15 0.76 19.72
C GLN A 60 47.75 1.20 20.20
N THR A 61 46.95 1.77 19.30
CA THR A 61 45.57 2.20 19.58
C THR A 61 44.56 1.05 19.45
N GLY A 62 43.38 1.23 20.06
CA GLY A 62 42.21 0.35 19.83
C GLY A 62 42.08 -0.85 20.79
N HIS A 63 42.87 -0.93 21.85
CA HIS A 63 42.71 -1.93 22.91
C HIS A 63 43.23 -1.45 24.28
N PHE A 64 42.66 -1.99 25.37
CA PHE A 64 43.14 -1.72 26.73
C PHE A 64 44.31 -2.64 27.12
N TYR A 65 45.11 -2.25 28.12
CA TYR A 65 46.26 -3.03 28.63
C TYR A 65 45.94 -4.52 28.84
N LYS A 66 44.79 -4.85 29.44
CA LYS A 66 44.36 -6.23 29.72
C LYS A 66 44.10 -7.07 28.46
N GLN A 67 43.90 -6.43 27.31
CA GLN A 67 43.63 -7.06 26.00
C GLN A 67 44.87 -7.08 25.10
N CYS A 68 46.03 -6.62 25.59
CA CYS A 68 47.27 -6.59 24.83
C CYS A 68 47.75 -8.02 24.51
N ALA A 69 47.96 -8.30 23.22
CA ALA A 69 48.43 -9.60 22.72
C ALA A 69 49.75 -10.03 23.36
N GLU A 70 50.64 -9.08 23.68
CA GLU A 70 51.92 -9.38 24.34
C GLU A 70 51.77 -9.97 25.74
N ILE A 71 50.72 -9.60 26.48
CA ILE A 71 50.46 -10.18 27.81
C ILE A 71 50.07 -11.65 27.65
N ARG A 72 49.22 -11.95 26.66
CA ARG A 72 48.78 -13.32 26.34
C ARG A 72 49.94 -14.20 25.87
N ILE A 73 50.87 -13.65 25.09
CA ILE A 73 52.05 -14.41 24.62
C ILE A 73 53.00 -14.70 25.79
N LYS A 74 53.23 -13.74 26.69
CA LYS A 74 54.10 -13.95 27.87
C LYS A 74 53.50 -14.94 28.87
N SER A 75 52.19 -14.94 29.08
CA SER A 75 51.53 -15.93 29.94
C SER A 75 51.57 -17.34 29.34
N LYS A 76 51.37 -17.47 28.01
CA LYS A 76 51.51 -18.76 27.31
C LYS A 76 52.93 -19.32 27.42
N LYS A 77 53.97 -18.51 27.14
CA LYS A 77 55.38 -18.91 27.31
C LYS A 77 55.78 -19.26 28.75
N LYS A 78 55.05 -18.77 29.76
CA LYS A 78 55.24 -19.17 31.16
C LYS A 78 54.61 -20.54 31.41
N LEU A 79 53.38 -20.73 30.94
CA LEU A 79 52.66 -22.00 31.05
C LEU A 79 53.40 -23.15 30.35
N ASP A 80 53.93 -22.92 29.16
CA ASP A 80 54.69 -23.92 28.40
C ASP A 80 55.95 -24.36 29.17
N ARG A 81 56.67 -23.41 29.79
CA ARG A 81 57.84 -23.70 30.64
C ARG A 81 57.49 -24.41 31.94
N ASP A 82 56.38 -24.04 32.56
CA ASP A 82 55.90 -24.69 33.77
C ASP A 82 55.46 -26.14 33.46
N PHE A 83 54.84 -26.37 32.30
CA PHE A 83 54.47 -27.71 31.81
C PHE A 83 55.71 -28.57 31.52
N GLU A 84 56.72 -28.02 30.88
CA GLU A 84 57.98 -28.71 30.56
C GLU A 84 58.78 -29.07 31.83
N ARG A 85 58.76 -28.19 32.84
CA ARG A 85 59.30 -28.49 34.17
C ARG A 85 58.52 -29.59 34.89
N LEU A 86 57.19 -29.56 34.81
CA LEU A 86 56.35 -30.61 35.40
C LEU A 86 56.59 -31.96 34.73
N SER A 87 56.68 -31.99 33.40
CA SER A 87 56.99 -33.19 32.61
C SER A 87 58.35 -33.78 32.98
N SER A 88 59.37 -32.92 33.09
CA SER A 88 60.73 -33.32 33.52
C SER A 88 60.76 -33.84 34.96
N PHE A 89 59.98 -33.23 35.86
CA PHE A 89 59.88 -33.65 37.26
C PHE A 89 59.17 -35.01 37.39
N ILE A 90 58.08 -35.21 36.63
CA ILE A 90 57.37 -36.49 36.58
C ILE A 90 58.29 -37.59 36.03
N GLN A 91 59.01 -37.33 34.93
CA GLN A 91 59.97 -38.30 34.36
C GLN A 91 61.05 -38.72 35.37
N ARG A 92 61.64 -37.78 36.11
CA ARG A 92 62.63 -38.13 37.15
C ARG A 92 62.02 -38.95 38.29
N LYS A 93 60.83 -38.56 38.76
CA LYS A 93 60.11 -39.28 39.82
C LYS A 93 59.68 -40.69 39.41
N THR A 94 59.39 -40.93 38.14
CA THR A 94 59.05 -42.27 37.63
C THR A 94 60.26 -43.18 37.44
N CYS A 95 61.48 -42.63 37.38
CA CYS A 95 62.71 -43.43 37.20
C CYS A 95 63.43 -43.74 38.51
N GLU A 96 63.30 -42.91 39.55
CA GLU A 96 64.10 -43.06 40.78
C GLU A 96 63.41 -43.86 41.91
N ASN A 97 62.11 -44.20 41.79
CA ASN A 97 61.35 -44.79 42.91
C ASN A 97 60.31 -45.85 42.50
N PHE A 98 60.52 -46.57 41.40
CA PHE A 98 59.83 -47.85 41.23
C PHE A 98 60.68 -48.95 41.86
N PRO A 99 60.38 -49.41 43.11
CA PRO A 99 60.84 -50.72 43.50
C PRO A 99 60.33 -51.69 42.43
N PHE A 100 61.20 -52.62 42.05
CA PHE A 100 60.96 -53.68 41.08
C PHE A 100 59.78 -54.52 41.58
N PHE A 101 58.56 -54.04 41.40
CA PHE A 101 57.35 -54.80 41.66
C PHE A 101 57.32 -55.86 40.57
N THR A 102 57.73 -57.07 40.93
CA THR A 102 57.32 -58.28 40.23
C THR A 102 55.79 -58.34 40.39
N LEU A 103 55.08 -57.67 39.50
CA LEU A 103 53.66 -57.93 39.28
C LEU A 103 53.57 -59.43 39.03
N ASP A 104 52.79 -60.10 39.86
CA ASP A 104 52.55 -61.53 39.67
C ASP A 104 52.03 -61.72 38.24
N ASP A 105 52.49 -62.75 37.55
CA ASP A 105 52.34 -62.90 36.08
C ASP A 105 50.85 -62.86 35.64
N ALA A 106 49.94 -63.14 36.56
CA ALA A 106 48.49 -63.00 36.43
C ALA A 106 47.99 -61.54 36.39
N GLU A 107 48.55 -60.64 37.18
CA GLU A 107 48.17 -59.21 37.20
C GLU A 107 48.63 -58.49 35.93
N PHE A 108 49.82 -58.83 35.43
CA PHE A 108 50.31 -58.32 34.14
C PHE A 108 49.43 -58.75 32.96
N ARG A 109 48.98 -60.02 32.95
CA ARG A 109 48.02 -60.53 31.95
C ARG A 109 46.65 -59.86 32.05
N LYS A 110 46.19 -59.52 33.27
CA LYS A 110 44.94 -58.78 33.48
C LYS A 110 45.06 -57.34 32.96
N ALA A 111 46.17 -56.66 33.25
CA ALA A 111 46.46 -55.30 32.79
C ALA A 111 46.56 -55.20 31.26
N THR A 112 47.24 -56.14 30.61
CA THR A 112 47.35 -56.21 29.14
C THR A 112 45.99 -56.46 28.46
N ARG A 113 45.16 -57.35 29.02
CA ARG A 113 43.77 -57.54 28.56
C ARG A 113 42.94 -56.27 28.71
N THR A 114 42.99 -55.60 29.86
CA THR A 114 42.25 -54.35 30.04
C THR A 114 42.73 -53.26 29.09
N ASN A 115 44.04 -53.15 28.83
CA ASN A 115 44.57 -52.21 27.84
C ASN A 115 44.08 -52.50 26.42
N SER A 116 44.01 -53.77 26.02
CA SER A 116 43.49 -54.16 24.70
C SER A 116 42.00 -53.79 24.53
N ILE A 117 41.20 -53.97 25.59
CA ILE A 117 39.77 -53.58 25.60
C ILE A 117 39.62 -52.07 25.53
N LEU A 118 40.41 -51.32 26.32
CA LEU A 118 40.41 -49.87 26.29
C LEU A 118 40.83 -49.34 24.92
N HIS A 119 41.86 -49.91 24.31
CA HIS A 119 42.30 -49.51 22.97
C HIS A 119 41.20 -49.76 21.91
N PHE A 120 40.49 -50.89 22.01
CA PHE A 120 39.36 -51.17 21.13
C PHE A 120 38.22 -50.16 21.32
N GLN A 121 37.87 -49.84 22.58
CA GLN A 121 36.85 -48.84 22.90
C GLN A 121 37.23 -47.44 22.39
N VAL A 122 38.49 -47.02 22.57
CA VAL A 122 39.01 -45.75 22.05
C VAL A 122 38.89 -45.70 20.53
N ASN A 123 39.28 -46.75 19.81
CA ASN A 123 39.13 -46.81 18.36
C ASN A 123 37.67 -46.71 17.90
N LEU A 124 36.75 -47.37 18.62
CA LEU A 124 35.32 -47.31 18.31
C LEU A 124 34.76 -45.89 18.53
N LEU A 125 35.13 -45.25 19.64
CA LEU A 125 34.74 -43.87 19.94
C LEU A 125 35.28 -42.88 18.90
N GLN A 126 36.54 -43.05 18.48
CA GLN A 126 37.13 -42.23 17.42
C GLN A 126 36.37 -42.37 16.10
N LYS A 127 36.01 -43.61 15.70
CA LYS A 127 35.20 -43.83 14.49
C LYS A 127 33.85 -43.12 14.58
N ASN A 128 33.15 -43.26 15.70
CA ASN A 128 31.87 -42.58 15.91
C ASN A 128 32.03 -41.05 15.90
N GLN A 129 33.07 -40.52 16.53
CA GLN A 129 33.38 -39.09 16.51
C GLN A 129 33.63 -38.58 15.09
N THR A 130 34.39 -39.31 14.26
CA THR A 130 34.62 -38.91 12.86
C THR A 130 33.34 -38.95 12.03
N GLN A 131 32.44 -39.90 12.27
CA GLN A 131 31.16 -39.97 11.59
C GLN A 131 30.26 -38.78 11.96
N ILE A 132 30.18 -38.45 13.25
CA ILE A 132 29.45 -37.28 13.75
C ILE A 132 29.99 -35.99 13.13
N LEU A 133 31.31 -35.84 13.03
CA LEU A 133 31.92 -34.66 12.40
C LEU A 133 31.59 -34.56 10.91
N LYS A 134 31.58 -35.69 10.18
CA LYS A 134 31.16 -35.70 8.76
C LYS A 134 29.71 -35.26 8.60
N GLU A 135 28.82 -35.72 9.46
CA GLU A 135 27.40 -35.34 9.44
C GLU A 135 27.21 -33.87 9.83
N LYS A 136 27.95 -33.38 10.81
CA LYS A 136 27.95 -31.96 11.19
C LYS A 136 28.31 -31.06 10.01
N VAL A 137 29.39 -31.35 9.27
CA VAL A 137 29.80 -30.56 8.10
C VAL A 137 28.73 -30.59 7.01
N LYS A 138 28.08 -31.74 6.78
CA LYS A 138 26.95 -31.83 5.84
C LYS A 138 25.79 -30.93 6.26
N LEU A 139 25.40 -30.97 7.54
CA LEU A 139 24.32 -30.13 8.06
C LEU A 139 24.67 -28.64 7.97
N GLU A 140 25.92 -28.25 8.27
CA GLU A 140 26.40 -26.87 8.11
C GLU A 140 26.26 -26.39 6.66
N SER A 141 26.63 -27.22 5.68
CA SER A 141 26.46 -26.88 4.26
C SER A 141 25.00 -26.69 3.84
N VAL A 142 24.09 -27.52 4.38
CA VAL A 142 22.65 -27.40 4.13
C VAL A 142 22.09 -26.13 4.76
N VAL A 143 22.52 -25.81 5.98
CA VAL A 143 22.12 -24.58 6.68
C VAL A 143 22.52 -23.35 5.88
N ASP A 144 23.72 -23.31 5.31
CA ASP A 144 24.18 -22.18 4.51
C ASP A 144 23.41 -22.06 3.19
N LEU A 145 23.11 -23.18 2.53
CA LEU A 145 22.23 -23.20 1.35
C LEU A 145 20.84 -22.62 1.66
N ILE A 146 20.24 -23.03 2.78
CA ILE A 146 18.93 -22.52 3.21
C ILE A 146 19.01 -21.02 3.51
N LYS A 147 20.08 -20.54 4.17
CA LYS A 147 20.26 -19.11 4.43
C LYS A 147 20.31 -18.31 3.13
N ASP A 148 21.01 -18.81 2.12
CA ASP A 148 21.12 -18.10 0.84
C ASP A 148 19.81 -18.12 0.06
N GLN A 149 19.08 -19.25 0.05
CA GLN A 149 17.71 -19.30 -0.48
C GLN A 149 16.78 -18.30 0.21
N LEU A 150 16.83 -18.22 1.54
CA LEU A 150 16.03 -17.24 2.30
C LEU A 150 16.42 -15.80 1.98
N LYS A 151 17.70 -15.50 1.71
CA LYS A 151 18.12 -14.16 1.28
C LYS A 151 17.55 -13.81 -0.09
N GLU A 152 17.60 -14.72 -1.05
CA GLU A 152 17.05 -14.48 -2.39
C GLU A 152 15.53 -14.34 -2.38
N ASN A 153 14.82 -15.21 -1.64
CA ASN A 153 13.37 -15.08 -1.47
C ASN A 153 12.99 -13.72 -0.84
N ARG A 154 13.76 -13.26 0.16
CA ARG A 154 13.55 -11.93 0.75
C ARG A 154 13.79 -10.79 -0.25
N LYS A 155 14.76 -10.90 -1.16
CA LYS A 155 14.99 -9.89 -2.20
C LYS A 155 13.84 -9.86 -3.20
N SER A 156 13.40 -11.04 -3.67
CA SER A 156 12.26 -11.16 -4.60
C SER A 156 10.98 -10.54 -4.01
N LEU A 157 10.64 -10.90 -2.77
CA LEU A 157 9.47 -10.34 -2.08
C LEU A 157 9.56 -8.83 -1.89
N ARG A 158 10.76 -8.29 -1.62
CA ARG A 158 10.95 -6.83 -1.52
C ARG A 158 10.69 -6.12 -2.84
N GLN A 159 11.13 -6.71 -3.96
CA GLN A 159 10.90 -6.16 -5.29
C GLN A 159 9.40 -6.17 -5.63
N GLU A 160 8.71 -7.27 -5.34
CA GLU A 160 7.27 -7.40 -5.55
C GLU A 160 6.47 -6.38 -4.72
N ILE A 161 6.82 -6.20 -3.44
CA ILE A 161 6.20 -5.20 -2.58
C ILE A 161 6.39 -3.78 -3.14
N GLU A 162 7.58 -3.44 -3.64
CA GLU A 162 7.81 -2.12 -4.25
C GLU A 162 7.02 -1.93 -5.54
N PHE A 163 6.92 -2.96 -6.38
CA PHE A 163 6.08 -2.92 -7.57
C PHE A 163 4.61 -2.65 -7.19
N LEU A 164 4.05 -3.41 -6.25
CA LEU A 164 2.68 -3.25 -5.79
C LEU A 164 2.42 -1.88 -5.15
N LYS A 165 3.42 -1.29 -4.47
CA LYS A 165 3.31 0.09 -3.95
C LYS A 165 3.21 1.12 -5.09
N GLN A 166 4.01 0.97 -6.14
CA GLN A 166 3.97 1.88 -7.30
C GLN A 166 2.65 1.76 -8.06
N GLU A 167 2.15 0.54 -8.24
CA GLU A 167 0.85 0.30 -8.85
C GLU A 167 -0.28 0.93 -8.04
N ASN A 168 -0.30 0.72 -6.71
CA ASN A 168 -1.28 1.35 -5.82
C ASN A 168 -1.23 2.88 -5.87
N LYS A 169 -0.03 3.47 -5.93
CA LYS A 169 0.12 4.92 -6.10
C LYS A 169 -0.52 5.40 -7.41
N THR A 170 -0.28 4.67 -8.50
CA THR A 170 -0.85 4.98 -9.81
C THR A 170 -2.38 4.85 -9.80
N LEU A 171 -2.92 3.77 -9.25
CA LEU A 171 -4.36 3.57 -9.12
C LEU A 171 -5.01 4.66 -8.28
N LYS A 172 -4.39 5.09 -7.18
CA LYS A 172 -4.88 6.19 -6.35
C LYS A 172 -4.98 7.50 -7.13
N THR A 173 -3.98 7.83 -7.96
CA THR A 173 -4.02 9.04 -8.80
C THR A 173 -5.10 8.96 -9.87
N LYS A 174 -5.28 7.80 -10.51
CA LYS A 174 -6.35 7.57 -11.49
C LYS A 174 -7.73 7.74 -10.85
N LEU A 175 -7.93 7.14 -9.68
CA LEU A 175 -9.18 7.26 -8.92
C LEU A 175 -9.49 8.71 -8.56
N GLN A 176 -8.51 9.47 -8.09
CA GLN A 176 -8.69 10.88 -7.74
C GLN A 176 -9.07 11.73 -8.96
N LYS A 177 -8.46 11.47 -10.12
CA LYS A 177 -8.84 12.12 -11.38
C LYS A 177 -10.28 11.80 -11.78
N THR A 178 -10.69 10.54 -11.69
CA THR A 178 -12.08 10.13 -11.98
C THR A 178 -13.07 10.80 -11.04
N ILE A 179 -12.76 10.90 -9.74
CA ILE A 179 -13.61 11.60 -8.77
C ILE A 179 -13.77 13.07 -9.15
N SER A 180 -12.68 13.76 -9.53
CA SER A 180 -12.74 15.15 -9.97
C SER A 180 -13.62 15.31 -11.20
N ASN A 181 -13.40 14.50 -12.23
CA ASN A 181 -14.19 14.56 -13.46
C ASN A 181 -15.68 14.31 -13.17
N ASN A 182 -15.99 13.33 -12.34
CA ASN A 182 -17.38 13.03 -11.98
C ASN A 182 -18.03 14.20 -11.23
N LYS A 183 -17.28 14.91 -10.39
CA LYS A 183 -17.76 16.12 -9.73
C LYS A 183 -18.11 17.21 -10.75
N ASP A 184 -17.22 17.46 -11.71
CA ASP A 184 -17.44 18.45 -12.76
C ASP A 184 -18.68 18.11 -13.60
N THR A 185 -18.88 16.83 -13.96
CA THR A 185 -20.08 16.39 -14.67
C THR A 185 -21.36 16.53 -13.84
N LEU A 186 -21.28 16.40 -12.53
CA LEU A 186 -22.43 16.57 -11.63
C LEU A 186 -22.85 18.04 -11.58
N GLU A 187 -21.87 18.95 -11.49
CA GLU A 187 -22.10 20.39 -11.54
C GLU A 187 -22.72 20.81 -12.89
N GLU A 188 -22.29 20.20 -14.00
CA GLU A 188 -22.89 20.40 -15.33
C GLU A 188 -24.35 19.91 -15.41
N VAL A 189 -24.65 18.74 -14.84
CA VAL A 189 -26.03 18.20 -14.79
C VAL A 189 -26.94 19.12 -13.97
N ASP A 190 -26.48 19.65 -12.84
CA ASP A 190 -27.25 20.58 -12.01
C ASP A 190 -27.54 21.88 -12.76
N TYR A 191 -26.57 22.39 -13.52
CA TYR A 191 -26.77 23.56 -14.38
C TYR A 191 -27.86 23.32 -15.44
N LEU A 192 -27.75 22.21 -16.19
CA LEU A 192 -28.73 21.85 -17.21
C LEU A 192 -30.11 21.57 -16.63
N HIS A 193 -30.19 21.01 -15.42
CA HIS A 193 -31.45 20.80 -14.72
C HIS A 193 -32.14 22.13 -14.41
N ASN A 194 -31.39 23.12 -13.91
CA ASN A 194 -31.91 24.46 -13.64
C ASN A 194 -32.36 25.17 -14.91
N GLU A 195 -31.61 25.06 -16.00
CA GLU A 195 -31.98 25.62 -17.30
C GLU A 195 -33.27 24.99 -17.84
N ASN A 196 -33.41 23.66 -17.76
CA ASN A 196 -34.63 22.96 -18.16
C ASN A 196 -35.86 23.36 -17.31
N ASN A 197 -35.66 23.61 -16.02
CA ASN A 197 -36.72 24.11 -15.15
C ASN A 197 -37.18 25.52 -15.58
N ALA A 198 -36.23 26.42 -15.89
CA ALA A 198 -36.53 27.76 -16.39
C ALA A 198 -37.29 27.70 -17.73
N LEU A 199 -36.82 26.87 -18.68
CA LEU A 199 -37.49 26.66 -19.95
C LEU A 199 -38.90 26.09 -19.78
N SER A 200 -39.08 25.16 -18.83
CA SER A 200 -40.39 24.58 -18.52
C SER A 200 -41.38 25.62 -17.99
N ILE A 201 -40.91 26.62 -17.24
CA ILE A 201 -41.73 27.75 -16.81
C ILE A 201 -42.12 28.61 -18.01
N ILE A 202 -41.17 29.00 -18.85
CA ILE A 202 -41.41 29.81 -20.04
C ILE A 202 -42.42 29.13 -20.99
N VAL A 203 -42.28 27.83 -21.23
CA VAL A 203 -43.21 27.06 -22.06
C VAL A 203 -44.63 27.07 -21.49
N ARG A 204 -44.77 27.00 -20.16
CA ARG A 204 -46.07 27.07 -19.49
C ARG A 204 -46.71 28.44 -19.69
N ASP A 205 -45.94 29.51 -19.52
CA ASP A 205 -46.44 30.88 -19.67
C ASP A 205 -46.85 31.17 -21.11
N LEU A 206 -46.07 30.71 -22.09
CA LEU A 206 -46.43 30.82 -23.51
C LEU A 206 -47.72 30.06 -23.85
N LYS A 207 -47.92 28.86 -23.27
CA LYS A 207 -49.17 28.12 -23.46
C LYS A 207 -50.37 28.88 -22.91
N ASN A 208 -50.23 29.53 -21.74
CA ASN A 208 -51.29 30.35 -21.17
C ASN A 208 -51.59 31.58 -22.06
N GLN A 209 -50.56 32.26 -22.55
CA GLN A 209 -50.72 33.39 -23.48
C GLN A 209 -51.45 32.99 -24.77
N ILE A 210 -51.14 31.81 -25.32
CA ILE A 210 -51.84 31.28 -26.50
C ILE A 210 -53.33 31.06 -26.19
N ALA A 211 -53.65 30.47 -25.04
CA ALA A 211 -55.04 30.26 -24.64
C ALA A 211 -55.82 31.58 -24.50
N ASP A 212 -55.21 32.62 -23.92
CA ASP A 212 -55.81 33.95 -23.81
C ASP A 212 -56.05 34.59 -25.19
N LEU A 213 -55.09 34.43 -26.12
CA LEU A 213 -55.22 34.89 -27.50
C LEU A 213 -56.35 34.17 -28.24
N ASP A 214 -56.50 32.85 -28.06
CA ASP A 214 -57.58 32.07 -28.66
C ASP A 214 -58.96 32.56 -28.19
N VAL A 215 -59.11 32.88 -26.90
CA VAL A 215 -60.34 33.47 -26.35
C VAL A 215 -60.63 34.83 -26.97
N SER A 216 -59.61 35.69 -27.08
CA SER A 216 -59.73 37.01 -27.73
C SER A 216 -60.09 36.90 -29.22
N GLU A 217 -59.50 35.95 -29.94
CA GLU A 217 -59.81 35.69 -31.34
C GLU A 217 -61.27 35.23 -31.51
N LEU A 218 -61.75 34.34 -30.65
CA LEU A 218 -63.14 33.87 -30.66
C LEU A 218 -64.13 35.02 -30.41
N ALA A 219 -63.82 35.90 -29.44
CA ALA A 219 -64.62 37.09 -29.16
C ALA A 219 -64.70 38.04 -30.36
N ASN A 220 -63.56 38.29 -31.02
CA ASN A 220 -63.50 39.11 -32.23
C ASN A 220 -64.27 38.48 -33.41
N LYS A 221 -64.16 37.15 -33.60
CA LYS A 221 -64.95 36.40 -34.59
C LYS A 221 -66.46 36.58 -34.38
N ASN A 222 -66.92 36.52 -33.13
CA ASN A 222 -68.34 36.73 -32.80
C ASN A 222 -68.77 38.19 -33.08
N LYS A 223 -67.96 39.18 -32.67
CA LYS A 223 -68.24 40.59 -32.95
C LYS A 223 -68.32 40.89 -34.45
N ILE A 224 -67.47 40.27 -35.27
CA ILE A 224 -67.53 40.38 -36.74
C ILE A 224 -68.83 39.79 -37.27
N LYS A 225 -69.29 38.64 -36.76
CA LYS A 225 -70.59 38.06 -37.16
C LYS A 225 -71.75 39.01 -36.82
N ASP A 226 -71.76 39.58 -35.62
CA ASP A 226 -72.80 40.50 -35.18
C ASP A 226 -72.83 41.78 -36.03
N LEU A 227 -71.67 42.37 -36.31
CA LEU A 227 -71.56 43.52 -37.20
C LEU A 227 -72.01 43.16 -38.63
N THR A 228 -71.61 41.99 -39.14
CA THR A 228 -72.02 41.53 -40.49
C THR A 228 -73.54 41.38 -40.59
N THR A 229 -74.18 40.81 -39.57
CA THR A 229 -75.65 40.69 -39.55
C THR A 229 -76.32 42.06 -39.46
N SER A 230 -75.76 42.99 -38.68
CA SER A 230 -76.25 44.37 -38.58
C SER A 230 -76.12 45.13 -39.91
N CYS A 231 -74.99 45.02 -40.60
CA CYS A 231 -74.79 45.58 -41.93
C CYS A 231 -75.81 45.06 -42.94
N ARG A 232 -76.07 43.74 -42.96
CA ARG A 232 -77.10 43.16 -43.84
C ARG A 232 -78.50 43.71 -43.57
N LYS A 233 -78.88 43.90 -42.29
CA LYS A 233 -80.17 44.52 -41.92
C LYS A 233 -80.26 45.95 -42.44
N LEU A 234 -79.23 46.76 -42.20
CA LEU A 234 -79.18 48.13 -42.70
C LEU A 234 -79.22 48.18 -44.23
N GLU A 235 -78.52 47.26 -44.93
CA GLU A 235 -78.62 47.14 -46.39
C GLU A 235 -80.05 46.83 -46.84
N THR A 236 -80.76 45.91 -46.17
CA THR A 236 -82.17 45.62 -46.48
C THR A 236 -83.08 46.82 -46.23
N GLU A 237 -82.90 47.53 -45.10
CA GLU A 237 -83.67 48.74 -44.77
C GLU A 237 -83.40 49.87 -45.77
N ASN A 238 -82.15 50.05 -46.19
CA ASN A 238 -81.78 51.07 -47.16
C ASN A 238 -82.37 50.73 -48.54
N ASN A 239 -82.43 49.44 -48.90
CA ASN A 239 -83.10 48.98 -50.12
C ASN A 239 -84.61 49.21 -50.05
N THR A 240 -85.30 48.92 -48.94
CA THR A 240 -86.74 49.21 -48.80
C THR A 240 -87.01 50.71 -48.91
N LEU A 241 -86.23 51.55 -48.23
CA LEU A 241 -86.35 53.01 -48.33
C LEU A 241 -86.12 53.52 -49.77
N ARG A 242 -85.20 52.91 -50.52
CA ARG A 242 -85.01 53.21 -51.95
C ARG A 242 -86.25 52.87 -52.77
N TYR A 243 -86.85 51.70 -52.55
CA TYR A 243 -88.10 51.33 -53.22
C TYR A 243 -89.24 52.28 -52.86
N ASP A 244 -89.43 52.59 -51.58
CA ASP A 244 -90.46 53.51 -51.10
C ASP A 244 -90.28 54.93 -51.68
N SER A 245 -89.03 55.39 -51.78
CA SER A 245 -88.69 56.66 -52.43
C SER A 245 -89.04 56.67 -53.92
N CYS A 246 -88.79 55.56 -54.63
CA CYS A 246 -89.19 55.40 -56.04
C CYS A 246 -90.72 55.39 -56.19
N ASP A 247 -91.44 54.72 -55.29
CA ASP A 247 -92.90 54.67 -55.28
C ASP A 247 -93.53 56.06 -55.01
N CYS A 248 -92.92 56.85 -54.10
CA CYS A 248 -93.35 58.22 -53.85
C CYS A 248 -93.11 59.15 -55.04
N LYS A 249 -92.03 58.94 -55.81
CA LYS A 249 -91.78 59.68 -57.07
C LYS A 249 -92.79 59.33 -58.17
N ILE A 250 -93.27 58.09 -58.21
CA ILE A 250 -94.30 57.65 -59.17
C ILE A 250 -95.68 58.24 -58.80
N ARG A 251 -96.02 58.32 -57.50
CA ARG A 251 -97.30 58.87 -57.02
C ARG A 251 -97.38 60.40 -57.00
N ASN A 252 -96.27 61.12 -57.15
CA ASN A 252 -96.23 62.58 -57.22
C ASN A 252 -95.31 63.07 -58.37
N PRO A 253 -95.79 63.13 -59.62
CA PRO A 253 -94.98 63.57 -60.77
C PRO A 253 -94.57 65.05 -60.71
N SER A 254 -95.23 65.85 -59.87
CA SER A 254 -95.16 67.31 -59.84
C SER A 254 -93.86 67.89 -59.31
N MET A 255 -92.96 67.09 -58.73
CA MET A 255 -91.70 67.56 -58.13
C MET A 255 -90.42 67.10 -58.85
N SER A 256 -90.51 66.31 -59.94
CA SER A 256 -89.33 65.80 -60.67
C SER A 256 -88.93 66.62 -61.91
N ARG A 257 -89.28 67.90 -61.98
CA ARG A 257 -88.84 68.81 -63.05
C ARG A 257 -88.20 70.11 -62.54
N GLN A 258 -87.52 70.12 -61.40
CA GLN A 258 -86.67 71.26 -61.02
C GLN A 258 -85.45 70.78 -60.22
N ASN A 259 -84.41 70.31 -60.91
CA ASN A 259 -82.98 70.43 -60.53
C ASN A 259 -82.06 69.55 -61.41
N GLN A 260 -82.26 69.60 -62.73
CA GLN A 260 -81.12 69.40 -63.64
C GLN A 260 -80.54 70.77 -63.91
N ASN A 261 -79.60 71.22 -63.07
CA ASN A 261 -78.52 72.16 -63.41
C ASN A 261 -77.86 72.66 -62.12
N LYS A 262 -76.66 72.12 -61.85
CA LYS A 262 -75.45 72.81 -61.34
C LYS A 262 -74.57 71.80 -60.61
N GLY A 263 -73.34 71.63 -61.09
CA GLY A 263 -72.32 70.88 -60.37
C GLY A 263 -71.32 70.14 -61.25
N GLN A 264 -70.76 70.79 -62.27
CA GLN A 264 -69.36 70.53 -62.61
C GLN A 264 -68.54 70.79 -61.34
N ASN A 265 -67.57 69.92 -60.99
CA ASN A 265 -66.15 70.26 -60.98
C ASN A 265 -65.27 69.24 -60.20
N VAL A 266 -64.05 69.04 -60.73
CA VAL A 266 -62.77 68.59 -60.14
C VAL A 266 -62.52 67.12 -59.72
N ASN A 267 -61.63 66.49 -60.50
CA ASN A 267 -60.49 65.62 -60.17
C ASN A 267 -60.34 65.05 -58.74
N HIS A 268 -60.11 63.73 -58.63
CA HIS A 268 -58.76 63.18 -58.41
C HIS A 268 -58.74 61.64 -58.43
N ASP A 269 -58.01 61.11 -59.41
CA ASP A 269 -57.30 59.84 -59.35
C ASP A 269 -56.15 59.98 -58.32
N PRO A 270 -55.92 58.97 -57.46
CA PRO A 270 -54.57 58.42 -57.50
C PRO A 270 -54.53 56.89 -57.35
N SER A 271 -53.83 56.31 -58.31
CA SER A 271 -52.72 55.38 -58.09
C SER A 271 -53.05 53.89 -58.04
N ARG A 272 -52.86 53.32 -59.23
CA ARG A 272 -52.24 52.01 -59.47
C ARG A 272 -51.12 51.67 -58.47
N GLY A 273 -51.19 50.47 -57.89
CA GLY A 273 -50.07 49.78 -57.27
C GLY A 273 -50.07 48.30 -57.66
N ARG A 274 -49.44 47.96 -58.80
CA ARG A 274 -48.81 46.63 -59.03
C ARG A 274 -47.58 46.61 -58.08
N ASN A 275 -47.17 45.55 -57.40
CA ASN A 275 -46.70 44.25 -57.90
C ASN A 275 -46.31 43.33 -56.69
N PRO A 276 -45.97 42.03 -56.92
CA PRO A 276 -45.88 40.96 -55.92
C PRO A 276 -44.49 40.76 -55.34
N SER A 277 -44.38 40.00 -54.24
CA SER A 277 -43.11 39.42 -53.79
C SER A 277 -43.33 38.02 -53.21
N ARG A 278 -43.30 37.02 -54.09
CA ARG A 278 -43.06 35.62 -53.72
C ARG A 278 -41.55 35.46 -53.45
N GLY A 279 -41.16 35.55 -52.20
CA GLY A 279 -39.82 35.16 -51.74
C GLY A 279 -39.81 33.68 -51.36
N ARG A 280 -39.47 32.78 -52.30
CA ARG A 280 -38.93 31.46 -51.95
C ARG A 280 -37.54 31.68 -51.35
N ARG A 281 -37.35 31.38 -50.06
CA ARG A 281 -36.00 31.12 -49.54
C ARG A 281 -35.80 29.63 -49.32
N ARG A 282 -34.68 29.20 -49.89
CA ARG A 282 -34.18 27.84 -49.99
C ARG A 282 -33.71 27.34 -48.64
N GLN A 283 -33.91 26.04 -48.46
CA GLN A 283 -33.14 25.17 -47.59
C GLN A 283 -31.64 25.41 -47.81
N TYR A 284 -30.90 25.53 -46.72
CA TYR A 284 -29.50 25.11 -46.69
C TYR A 284 -29.41 23.96 -45.71
N PHE A 285 -29.14 22.78 -46.27
CA PHE A 285 -28.36 21.75 -45.61
C PHE A 285 -26.94 22.29 -45.44
N TYR A 286 -26.40 22.22 -44.22
CA TYR A 286 -25.08 21.68 -43.88
C TYR A 286 -25.03 21.48 -42.36
#